data_AF-A0AAU4JQ40-F1
#
_entry.id   AF-A0AAU4JQ40-F1
#
_cell.length_a   1.000
_cell.length_b   1.000
_cell.length_c   1.000
_cell.angle_alpha   90.00
_cell.angle_beta   90.00
_cell.angle_gamma   90.00
#
_symmetry.space_group_name_H-M   'P 1'
#
loop_
_entity.id
_entity.type
_entity.pdbx_description
1 polymer ?
#
loop_
_entity_poly.entity_id
_entity_poly.type
_entity_poly.pdbx_seq_one_letter_code
_entity_poly.pdbx_strand_id
1 'polypeptide(L)'
;MRTQATRKSQEATDEKPATVTRSGWNWSRIRPIAFWATTFVIALELAAGSVWNLLTIEWVEVQLHHLGYPHFFAYILGAWQAGAAVAIVAPGLPLLKEWAYVGAFFLWSGAVASHLSVGDGLQSWGVPLMFGACAIASWVLRPADRRLPETRLRRARPADAGPDGFGSLEIRPRSRASRPRAWIVPIGLIAVLYAVSFLTLPVMEDVMREQAVELGWIDR
;
A
#
# COMPACT_ATOMS: atom_id res chain seq x y z
N MET A 1 -25.30 70.05 23.65
CA MET A 1 -24.95 69.79 22.24
C MET A 1 -23.60 69.10 22.18
N ARG A 2 -23.57 67.78 21.98
CA ARG A 2 -22.36 67.02 21.64
C ARG A 2 -22.76 65.75 20.90
N THR A 3 -21.93 65.39 19.91
CA THR A 3 -21.77 64.08 19.28
C THR A 3 -22.89 63.56 18.36
N GLN A 4 -22.86 64.05 17.11
CA GLN A 4 -23.55 63.46 15.95
C GLN A 4 -22.54 62.93 14.90
N ALA A 5 -21.40 62.39 15.33
CA ALA A 5 -20.26 62.07 14.44
C ALA A 5 -19.72 60.63 14.58
N THR A 6 -20.55 59.67 14.98
CA THR A 6 -20.12 58.25 15.09
C THR A 6 -21.08 57.24 14.50
N ARG A 7 -22.10 57.66 13.73
CA ARG A 7 -23.09 56.74 13.14
C ARG A 7 -22.78 56.28 11.71
N LYS A 8 -21.79 56.84 11.03
CA LYS A 8 -21.49 56.56 9.61
C LYS A 8 -20.33 55.59 9.34
N SER A 9 -19.78 54.96 10.38
CA SER A 9 -18.66 54.01 10.22
C SER A 9 -19.07 52.54 10.38
N GLN A 10 -20.34 52.28 10.64
CA GLN A 10 -20.86 50.95 10.98
C GLN A 10 -21.64 50.27 9.85
N GLU A 11 -21.74 50.89 8.67
CA GLU A 11 -22.59 50.44 7.57
C GLU A 11 -21.79 49.90 6.36
N ALA A 12 -20.54 49.48 6.57
CA ALA A 12 -19.66 48.99 5.48
C ALA A 12 -18.93 47.67 5.80
N THR A 13 -19.43 46.87 6.75
CA THR A 13 -18.88 45.53 7.05
C THR A 13 -19.99 44.53 7.34
N ASP A 14 -20.98 44.46 6.46
CA ASP A 14 -21.90 43.31 6.39
C ASP A 14 -21.67 42.53 5.08
N GLU A 15 -20.40 42.29 4.75
CA GLU A 15 -20.05 41.24 3.80
C GLU A 15 -19.99 39.92 4.56
N LYS A 16 -21.18 39.32 4.68
CA LYS A 16 -21.39 37.93 5.05
C LYS A 16 -20.44 37.07 4.20
N PRO A 17 -19.44 36.38 4.76
CA PRO A 17 -18.57 35.55 3.95
C PRO A 17 -19.43 34.43 3.36
N ALA A 18 -19.51 34.40 2.03
CA ALA A 18 -20.16 33.35 1.29
C ALA A 18 -19.70 32.01 1.87
N THR A 19 -20.62 31.28 2.48
CA THR A 19 -20.42 29.90 2.88
C THR A 19 -20.07 29.12 1.62
N VAL A 20 -18.77 28.97 1.36
CA VAL A 20 -18.25 27.97 0.45
C VAL A 20 -18.73 26.64 1.02
N THR A 21 -19.80 26.12 0.43
CA THR A 21 -20.29 24.77 0.65
C THR A 21 -19.14 23.85 0.26
N ARG A 22 -18.29 23.49 1.23
CA ARG A 22 -17.36 22.39 1.08
C ARG A 22 -18.21 21.19 0.69
N SER A 23 -18.11 20.78 -0.56
CA SER A 23 -18.88 19.67 -1.09
C SER A 23 -18.73 18.51 -0.11
N GLY A 24 -19.87 18.00 0.35
CA GLY A 24 -19.98 16.92 1.33
C GLY A 24 -19.58 15.58 0.71
N TRP A 25 -18.43 15.52 0.05
CA TRP A 25 -17.80 14.26 -0.27
C TRP A 25 -17.43 13.63 1.07
N ASN A 26 -18.04 12.48 1.38
CA ASN A 26 -17.84 11.72 2.61
C ASN A 26 -16.43 11.08 2.60
N TRP A 27 -15.39 11.91 2.61
CA TRP A 27 -13.98 11.53 2.59
C TRP A 27 -13.63 10.57 3.74
N SER A 28 -14.35 10.67 4.86
CA SER A 28 -14.21 9.76 6.00
C SER A 28 -14.58 8.30 5.67
N ARG A 29 -15.56 8.06 4.77
CA ARG A 29 -16.01 6.72 4.37
C ARG A 29 -15.28 6.19 3.14
N ILE A 30 -14.87 7.08 2.24
CA ILE A 30 -14.24 6.70 0.98
C ILE A 30 -12.76 6.34 1.17
N ARG A 31 -12.06 7.01 2.09
CA ARG A 31 -10.65 6.70 2.43
C ARG A 31 -10.43 5.24 2.86
N PRO A 32 -11.20 4.66 3.80
CA PRO A 32 -11.01 3.25 4.17
C PRO A 32 -11.39 2.30 3.03
N ILE A 33 -12.42 2.59 2.23
CA ILE A 33 -12.81 1.75 1.08
C ILE A 33 -11.71 1.75 0.02
N ALA A 34 -11.23 2.93 -0.38
CA ALA A 34 -10.14 3.07 -1.35
C ALA A 34 -8.85 2.44 -0.84
N PHE A 35 -8.56 2.57 0.46
CA PHE A 35 -7.43 1.90 1.09
C PHE A 35 -7.56 0.37 1.01
N TRP A 36 -8.72 -0.20 1.37
CA TRP A 36 -8.91 -1.66 1.31
C TRP A 36 -8.91 -2.18 -0.12
N ALA A 37 -9.51 -1.44 -1.06
CA ALA A 37 -9.48 -1.79 -2.48
C ALA A 37 -8.05 -1.81 -3.03
N THR A 38 -7.28 -0.73 -2.83
CA THR A 38 -5.87 -0.67 -3.28
C THR A 38 -5.01 -1.72 -2.59
N THR A 39 -5.21 -1.95 -1.29
CA THR A 39 -4.50 -3.00 -0.54
C THR A 39 -4.81 -4.39 -1.07
N PHE A 40 -6.07 -4.66 -1.42
CA PHE A 40 -6.47 -5.95 -1.99
C PHE A 40 -5.85 -6.15 -3.37
N VAL A 41 -5.87 -5.13 -4.23
CA VAL A 41 -5.22 -5.19 -5.55
C VAL A 41 -3.71 -5.47 -5.43
N ILE A 42 -3.01 -4.76 -4.54
CA ILE A 42 -1.58 -4.98 -4.30
C ILE A 42 -1.31 -6.37 -3.73
N ALA A 43 -2.11 -6.82 -2.77
CA ALA A 43 -1.93 -8.13 -2.15
C ALA A 43 -2.20 -9.26 -3.15
N LEU A 44 -3.22 -9.11 -4.01
CA LEU A 44 -3.51 -10.04 -5.09
C LEU A 44 -2.33 -10.10 -6.07
N GLU A 45 -1.82 -8.95 -6.49
CA GLU A 45 -0.71 -8.92 -7.43
C GLU A 45 0.58 -9.51 -6.83
N LEU A 46 0.92 -9.18 -5.59
CA LEU A 46 2.08 -9.79 -4.93
C LEU A 46 1.91 -11.31 -4.77
N ALA A 47 0.69 -11.80 -4.50
CA ALA A 47 0.42 -13.23 -4.45
C ALA A 47 0.54 -13.87 -5.83
N ALA A 48 -0.01 -13.23 -6.87
CA ALA A 48 0.01 -13.73 -8.24
C ALA A 48 1.43 -13.77 -8.81
N GLY A 49 2.16 -12.66 -8.72
CA GLY A 49 3.56 -12.59 -9.11
C GLY A 49 4.42 -13.61 -8.35
N SER A 50 4.13 -13.88 -7.06
CA SER A 50 4.82 -14.92 -6.31
C SER A 50 4.62 -16.31 -6.92
N VAL A 51 3.38 -16.67 -7.25
CA VAL A 51 3.07 -17.95 -7.90
C VAL A 51 3.73 -18.05 -9.26
N TRP A 52 3.61 -17.02 -10.11
CA TRP A 52 4.16 -17.01 -11.46
C TRP A 52 5.68 -17.15 -11.48
N ASN A 53 6.36 -16.45 -10.57
CA ASN A 53 7.81 -16.49 -10.44
C ASN A 53 8.33 -17.82 -9.84
N LEU A 54 7.58 -18.43 -8.92
CA LEU A 54 7.97 -19.71 -8.29
C LEU A 54 7.65 -20.93 -9.16
N LEU A 55 6.59 -20.87 -9.95
CA LEU A 55 6.21 -21.92 -10.91
C LEU A 55 6.94 -21.77 -12.25
N THR A 56 7.74 -20.70 -12.42
CA THR A 56 8.52 -20.40 -13.62
C THR A 56 7.70 -20.57 -14.89
N ILE A 57 6.55 -19.88 -14.94
CA ILE A 57 5.71 -19.90 -16.14
C ILE A 57 6.50 -19.35 -17.33
N GLU A 58 6.21 -19.85 -18.54
CA GLU A 58 6.98 -19.51 -19.74
C GLU A 58 7.07 -17.99 -19.97
N TRP A 59 5.97 -17.27 -19.73
CA TRP A 59 5.94 -15.81 -19.80
C TRP A 59 7.02 -15.13 -18.94
N VAL A 60 7.19 -15.57 -17.68
CA VAL A 60 8.17 -15.00 -16.75
C VAL A 60 9.58 -15.31 -17.23
N GLU A 61 9.81 -16.53 -17.70
CA GLU A 61 11.13 -16.92 -18.23
C GLU A 61 11.51 -16.09 -19.46
N VAL A 62 10.57 -15.92 -20.38
CA VAL A 62 10.74 -15.11 -21.59
C VAL A 62 10.98 -13.65 -21.23
N GLN A 63 10.19 -13.08 -20.33
CA GLN A 63 10.35 -11.69 -19.90
C GLN A 63 11.71 -11.46 -19.22
N LEU A 64 12.14 -12.36 -18.34
CA LEU A 64 13.45 -12.26 -17.69
C LEU A 64 14.59 -12.44 -18.69
N HIS A 65 14.46 -13.36 -19.64
CA HIS A 65 15.44 -13.57 -20.69
C HIS A 65 15.57 -12.34 -21.60
N HIS A 66 14.45 -11.75 -22.01
CA HIS A 66 14.41 -10.49 -22.77
C HIS A 66 15.11 -9.34 -22.03
N LEU A 67 14.89 -9.26 -20.72
CA LEU A 67 15.55 -8.28 -19.84
C LEU A 67 17.01 -8.60 -19.53
N GLY A 68 17.52 -9.77 -19.95
CA GLY A 68 18.89 -10.23 -19.67
C GLY A 68 19.11 -10.71 -18.23
N TYR A 69 18.04 -11.00 -17.48
CA TYR A 69 18.12 -11.53 -16.12
C TYR A 69 18.30 -13.06 -16.12
N PRO A 70 19.08 -13.60 -15.17
CA PRO A 70 19.27 -15.03 -15.04
C PRO A 70 18.01 -15.71 -14.47
N HIS A 71 17.75 -16.95 -14.88
CA HIS A 71 16.54 -17.69 -14.50
C HIS A 71 16.34 -17.82 -12.97
N PHE A 72 17.42 -17.95 -12.19
CA PHE A 72 17.30 -18.04 -10.73
C PHE A 72 16.69 -16.77 -10.08
N PHE A 73 16.73 -15.64 -10.78
CA PHE A 73 16.16 -14.37 -10.32
C PHE A 73 14.65 -14.46 -10.15
N ALA A 74 13.96 -15.27 -10.96
CA ALA A 74 12.52 -15.56 -10.81
C ALA A 74 12.23 -16.08 -9.39
N TYR A 75 12.91 -17.14 -8.95
CA TYR A 75 12.68 -17.72 -7.62
C TYR A 75 12.93 -16.73 -6.49
N ILE A 76 13.95 -15.87 -6.63
CA ILE A 76 14.25 -14.82 -5.66
C ILE A 76 13.06 -13.85 -5.61
N LEU A 77 12.64 -13.29 -6.75
CA LEU A 77 11.50 -12.38 -6.82
C LEU A 77 10.22 -13.00 -6.25
N GLY A 78 9.93 -14.25 -6.61
CA GLY A 78 8.75 -14.97 -6.16
C GLY A 78 8.72 -15.19 -4.65
N ALA A 79 9.87 -15.50 -4.03
CA ALA A 79 10.00 -15.62 -2.58
C ALA A 79 9.80 -14.27 -1.86
N TRP A 80 10.37 -13.18 -2.39
CA TRP A 80 10.18 -11.83 -1.83
C TRP A 80 8.74 -11.35 -1.95
N GLN A 81 8.08 -11.63 -3.08
CA GLN A 81 6.67 -11.29 -3.30
C GLN A 81 5.74 -12.06 -2.35
N ALA A 82 6.00 -13.35 -2.10
CA ALA A 82 5.29 -14.11 -1.05
C ALA A 82 5.44 -13.43 0.32
N GLY A 83 6.67 -13.09 0.70
CA GLY A 83 6.96 -12.39 1.95
C GLY A 83 6.21 -11.07 2.06
N ALA A 84 6.18 -10.28 0.98
CA ALA A 84 5.47 -9.00 0.92
C ALA A 84 3.94 -9.17 1.05
N ALA A 85 3.35 -10.16 0.35
CA ALA A 85 1.93 -10.47 0.43
C ALA A 85 1.52 -10.84 1.87
N VAL A 86 2.29 -11.72 2.50
CA VAL A 86 2.08 -12.12 3.91
C VAL A 86 2.21 -10.90 4.84
N ALA A 87 3.25 -10.08 4.67
CA ALA A 87 3.49 -8.91 5.51
C ALA A 87 2.34 -7.89 5.45
N ILE A 88 1.79 -7.63 4.26
CA ILE A 88 0.70 -6.66 4.06
C ILE A 88 -0.58 -7.13 4.77
N VAL A 89 -0.92 -8.41 4.62
CA VAL A 89 -2.16 -8.99 5.11
C VAL A 89 -2.08 -9.31 6.62
N ALA A 90 -0.89 -9.67 7.14
CA ALA A 90 -0.71 -10.03 8.54
C ALA A 90 -1.11 -8.90 9.53
N PRO A 91 -1.84 -9.21 10.62
CA PRO A 91 -2.22 -8.22 11.62
C PRO A 91 -1.06 -7.96 12.61
N GLY A 92 -0.85 -6.70 13.01
CA GLY A 92 0.03 -6.35 14.15
C GLY A 92 1.54 -6.24 13.87
N LEU A 93 1.97 -6.29 12.60
CA LEU A 93 3.38 -6.11 12.19
C LEU A 93 3.61 -4.77 11.47
N PRO A 94 3.61 -3.61 12.18
CA PRO A 94 3.68 -2.30 11.53
C PRO A 94 4.99 -2.07 10.77
N LEU A 95 6.12 -2.54 11.32
CA LEU A 95 7.44 -2.39 10.72
C LEU A 95 7.58 -3.24 9.45
N LEU A 96 7.21 -4.52 9.51
CA LEU A 96 7.30 -5.43 8.35
C LEU A 96 6.43 -4.96 7.19
N LYS A 97 5.29 -4.32 7.49
CA LYS A 97 4.46 -3.67 6.45
C LYS A 97 5.19 -2.55 5.74
N GLU A 98 5.90 -1.71 6.49
CA GLU A 98 6.66 -0.60 5.89
C GLU A 98 7.77 -1.14 4.98
N TRP A 99 8.49 -2.17 5.41
CA TRP A 99 9.46 -2.87 4.55
C TRP A 99 8.82 -3.51 3.32
N ALA A 100 7.61 -4.09 3.44
CA ALA A 100 6.90 -4.67 2.31
C ALA A 100 6.51 -3.61 1.27
N TYR A 101 6.03 -2.43 1.70
CA TYR A 101 5.74 -1.32 0.77
C TYR A 101 7.00 -0.76 0.11
N VAL A 102 8.09 -0.63 0.87
CA VAL A 102 9.39 -0.19 0.33
C VAL A 102 9.92 -1.21 -0.68
N GLY A 103 9.87 -2.50 -0.35
CA GLY A 103 10.26 -3.58 -1.26
C GLY A 103 9.42 -3.61 -2.53
N ALA A 104 8.09 -3.44 -2.43
CA ALA A 104 7.20 -3.38 -3.58
C ALA A 104 7.50 -2.17 -4.47
N PHE A 105 7.83 -1.01 -3.88
CA PHE A 105 8.28 0.16 -4.63
C PHE A 105 9.58 -0.14 -5.41
N PHE A 106 10.57 -0.77 -4.77
CA PHE A 106 11.82 -1.14 -5.46
C PHE A 106 11.60 -2.18 -6.56
N LEU A 107 10.72 -3.15 -6.33
CA LEU A 107 10.35 -4.16 -7.32
C LEU A 107 9.79 -3.51 -8.59
N TRP A 108 8.76 -2.68 -8.46
CA TRP A 108 8.10 -2.07 -9.61
C TRP A 108 8.94 -0.98 -10.28
N SER A 109 9.69 -0.18 -9.51
CA SER A 109 10.62 0.80 -10.09
C SER A 109 11.79 0.12 -10.82
N GLY A 110 12.29 -0.99 -10.29
CA GLY A 110 13.31 -1.82 -10.96
C GLY A 110 12.79 -2.41 -12.28
N ALA A 111 11.55 -2.90 -12.31
CA ALA A 111 10.92 -3.40 -13.52
C ALA A 111 10.80 -2.29 -14.60
N VAL A 112 10.33 -1.10 -14.21
CA VAL A 112 10.27 0.07 -15.11
C VAL A 112 11.66 0.41 -15.65
N ALA A 113 12.66 0.54 -14.77
CA ALA A 113 14.03 0.88 -15.18
C ALA A 113 14.65 -0.17 -16.12
N SER A 114 14.36 -1.45 -15.90
CA SER A 114 14.85 -2.55 -16.74
C SER A 114 14.25 -2.47 -18.15
N HIS A 115 12.94 -2.33 -18.25
CA HIS A 115 12.26 -2.16 -19.55
C HIS A 115 12.72 -0.89 -20.30
N LEU A 116 12.92 0.22 -19.59
CA LEU A 116 13.48 1.44 -20.19
C LEU A 116 14.92 1.24 -20.71
N SER A 117 15.71 0.40 -20.05
CA SER A 117 17.11 0.14 -20.42
C SER A 117 17.24 -0.70 -21.70
N VAL A 118 16.30 -1.64 -21.90
CA VAL A 118 16.21 -2.46 -23.12
C VAL A 118 15.51 -1.70 -24.28
N GLY A 119 14.81 -0.61 -23.98
CA GLY A 119 14.12 0.23 -24.96
C GLY A 119 12.69 -0.22 -25.25
N ASP A 120 12.06 -0.94 -24.32
CA ASP A 120 10.70 -1.45 -24.50
C ASP A 120 9.64 -0.32 -24.52
N GLY A 121 8.54 -0.60 -25.21
CA GLY A 121 7.40 0.31 -25.33
C GLY A 121 6.61 0.50 -24.03
N LEU A 122 5.69 1.47 -24.06
CA LEU A 122 4.81 1.82 -22.93
C LEU A 122 4.01 0.64 -22.36
N GLN A 123 3.71 -0.36 -23.18
CA GLN A 123 2.97 -1.55 -22.73
C GLN A 123 3.75 -2.35 -21.69
N SER A 124 5.08 -2.42 -21.79
CA SER A 124 5.91 -3.25 -20.90
C SER A 124 6.25 -2.54 -19.58
N TRP A 125 6.51 -1.23 -19.60
CA TRP A 125 6.80 -0.47 -18.37
C TRP A 125 5.59 0.23 -17.75
N GLY A 126 4.49 0.41 -18.49
CA GLY A 126 3.28 1.07 -18.00
C GLY A 126 2.55 0.26 -16.91
N VAL A 127 2.51 -1.07 -17.06
CA VAL A 127 1.91 -1.98 -16.08
C VAL A 127 2.63 -1.93 -14.72
N PRO A 128 3.96 -2.15 -14.62
CA PRO A 128 4.66 -2.03 -13.34
C PRO A 128 4.59 -0.61 -12.77
N LEU A 129 4.58 0.44 -13.62
CA LEU A 129 4.39 1.82 -13.15
C LEU A 129 3.02 2.03 -12.49
N MET A 130 1.95 1.51 -13.10
CA MET A 130 0.59 1.58 -12.54
C MET A 130 0.54 0.92 -11.16
N PHE A 131 1.11 -0.29 -11.02
CA PHE A 131 1.16 -0.98 -9.74
C PHE A 131 1.99 -0.23 -8.69
N GLY A 132 3.14 0.32 -9.10
CA GLY A 132 3.95 1.21 -8.24
C GLY A 132 3.18 2.43 -7.76
N ALA A 133 2.41 3.08 -8.64
CA ALA A 133 1.56 4.22 -8.28
C ALA A 133 0.44 3.79 -7.32
N CYS A 134 -0.21 2.65 -7.55
CA CYS A 134 -1.19 2.07 -6.63
C CYS A 134 -0.58 1.77 -5.26
N ALA A 135 0.67 1.29 -5.21
CA ALA A 135 1.41 1.03 -3.98
C ALA A 135 1.58 2.29 -3.14
N ILE A 136 2.06 3.35 -3.78
CA ILE A 136 2.26 4.65 -3.16
C ILE A 136 0.91 5.20 -2.69
N ALA A 137 -0.12 5.11 -3.51
CA ALA A 137 -1.47 5.53 -3.13
C ALA A 137 -1.97 4.75 -1.91
N SER A 138 -1.86 3.42 -1.90
CA SER A 138 -2.22 2.57 -0.75
C SER A 138 -1.47 2.97 0.52
N TRP A 139 -0.17 3.26 0.39
CA TRP A 139 0.67 3.70 1.50
C TRP A 139 0.26 5.08 2.03
N VAL A 140 -0.01 6.05 1.16
CA VAL A 140 -0.47 7.40 1.54
C VAL A 140 -1.85 7.36 2.20
N LEU A 141 -2.76 6.52 1.68
CA LEU A 141 -4.12 6.37 2.21
C LEU A 141 -4.18 5.57 3.52
N ARG A 142 -3.06 4.98 3.97
CA ARG A 142 -3.00 4.14 5.17
C ARG A 142 -3.48 4.89 6.43
N PRO A 143 -4.51 4.37 7.14
CA PRO A 143 -4.99 4.95 8.39
C PRO A 143 -3.91 5.04 9.48
N ALA A 144 -3.96 6.11 10.28
CA ALA A 144 -2.99 6.40 11.33
C ALA A 144 -2.85 5.28 12.39
N ASP A 145 -3.93 4.52 12.64
CA ASP A 145 -3.93 3.39 13.59
C ASP A 145 -3.00 2.23 13.21
N ARG A 146 -2.48 2.22 11.97
CA ARG A 146 -1.50 1.22 11.51
C ARG A 146 -0.08 1.77 11.45
N ARG A 147 0.14 3.07 11.62
CA ARG A 147 1.49 3.67 11.65
C ARG A 147 2.17 3.24 12.95
N LEU A 148 3.51 3.18 12.96
CA LEU A 148 4.27 2.96 14.21
C LEU A 148 3.68 3.88 15.29
N PRO A 149 3.43 3.37 16.51
CA PRO A 149 2.96 4.22 17.59
C PRO A 149 4.03 5.28 17.77
N GLU A 150 3.75 6.49 17.27
CA GLU A 150 4.54 7.67 17.56
C GLU A 150 4.81 7.62 19.06
N THR A 151 6.10 7.59 19.36
CA THR A 151 6.68 7.58 20.68
C THR A 151 5.97 8.59 21.56
N ARG A 152 4.93 8.12 22.28
CA ARG A 152 4.29 8.82 23.41
C ARG A 152 5.29 9.13 24.53
N LEU A 153 6.57 8.80 24.37
CA LEU A 153 7.66 9.18 25.24
C LEU A 153 7.92 10.70 25.24
N ARG A 154 7.43 11.49 24.27
CA ARG A 154 7.59 12.97 24.30
C ARG A 154 6.50 13.73 25.07
N ARG A 155 5.46 13.06 25.61
CA ARG A 155 4.45 13.70 26.48
C ARG A 155 4.58 13.32 27.96
N ALA A 156 5.34 12.29 28.29
CA ALA A 156 5.71 11.97 29.67
C ALA A 156 7.00 12.71 30.08
N ARG A 157 7.06 14.02 29.87
CA ARG A 157 7.90 14.85 30.73
C ARG A 157 6.99 15.26 31.88
N PRO A 158 7.14 14.72 33.10
CA PRO A 158 6.40 15.24 34.23
C PRO A 158 6.96 16.64 34.51
N ALA A 159 6.34 17.67 33.97
CA ALA A 159 6.60 19.04 34.40
C ALA A 159 5.96 19.32 35.78
N ASP A 160 5.23 18.33 36.33
CA ASP A 160 4.36 18.50 37.49
C ASP A 160 4.64 17.44 38.58
N ALA A 161 5.87 16.92 38.67
CA ALA A 161 6.26 16.02 39.76
C ALA A 161 6.49 16.82 41.05
N GLY A 162 5.42 17.08 41.80
CA GLY A 162 5.49 17.37 43.23
C GLY A 162 6.11 16.19 44.00
N PRO A 163 6.64 16.41 45.23
CA PRO A 163 7.51 15.44 45.91
C PRO A 163 6.82 14.16 46.43
N ASP A 164 5.51 14.03 46.28
CA ASP A 164 4.71 13.07 47.03
C ASP A 164 3.77 12.33 46.07
N GLY A 165 4.28 11.24 45.49
CA GLY A 165 3.52 10.48 44.49
C GLY A 165 4.15 9.17 44.06
N PHE A 166 4.77 8.41 44.97
CA PHE A 166 5.08 6.99 44.74
C PHE A 166 3.81 6.13 44.88
N GLY A 167 2.77 6.46 44.11
CA GLY A 167 1.58 5.64 43.95
C GLY A 167 1.78 4.71 42.77
N SER A 168 2.16 3.46 43.06
CA SER A 168 1.97 2.28 42.21
C SER A 168 1.98 2.53 40.69
N LEU A 169 3.18 2.45 40.10
CA LEU A 169 3.35 2.14 38.68
C LEU A 169 2.78 0.74 38.43
N GLU A 170 1.45 0.66 38.34
CA GLU A 170 0.75 -0.53 37.88
C GLU A 170 1.06 -0.63 36.39
N ILE A 171 2.21 -1.24 36.08
CA ILE A 171 2.55 -1.69 34.74
C ILE A 171 1.56 -2.80 34.43
N ARG A 172 0.36 -2.42 34.01
CA ARG A 172 -0.61 -3.34 33.44
C ARG A 172 0.08 -3.90 32.20
N PRO A 173 0.47 -5.19 32.16
CA PRO A 173 0.84 -5.77 30.89
C PRO A 173 -0.43 -5.67 30.05
N ARG A 174 -0.43 -4.80 29.03
CA ARG A 174 -1.41 -4.90 27.97
C ARG A 174 -1.15 -6.26 27.36
N SER A 175 -1.89 -7.26 27.86
CA SER A 175 -1.92 -8.60 27.32
C SER A 175 -2.19 -8.42 25.83
N ARG A 176 -1.13 -8.52 25.03
CA ARG A 176 -1.15 -8.72 23.59
C ARG A 176 -1.71 -10.12 23.38
N ALA A 177 -2.96 -10.31 23.79
CA ALA A 177 -3.76 -11.44 23.42
C ALA A 177 -4.07 -11.22 21.96
N SER A 178 -3.13 -11.65 21.10
CA SER A 178 -3.42 -12.00 19.73
C SER A 178 -4.55 -13.01 19.78
N ARG A 179 -5.80 -12.53 19.73
CA ARG A 179 -6.96 -13.39 19.61
C ARG A 179 -6.68 -14.28 18.39
N PRO A 180 -6.63 -15.62 18.50
CA PRO A 180 -6.33 -16.49 17.36
C PRO A 180 -7.27 -16.25 16.17
N ARG A 181 -8.49 -15.76 16.45
CA ARG A 181 -9.47 -15.29 15.47
C ARG A 181 -9.02 -14.12 14.59
N ALA A 182 -8.04 -13.32 15.02
CA ALA A 182 -7.51 -12.19 14.26
C ALA A 182 -6.68 -12.62 13.04
N TRP A 183 -6.17 -13.86 13.03
CA TRP A 183 -5.39 -14.42 11.92
C TRP A 183 -6.23 -15.20 10.92
N ILE A 184 -7.41 -15.67 11.32
CA ILE A 184 -8.30 -16.47 10.45
C ILE A 184 -8.70 -15.69 9.20
N VAL A 185 -9.09 -14.42 9.36
CA VAL A 185 -9.50 -13.57 8.22
C VAL A 185 -8.32 -13.28 7.29
N PRO A 186 -7.13 -12.84 7.77
CA PRO A 186 -5.91 -12.71 6.96
C PRO A 186 -5.49 -14.00 6.25
N ILE A 187 -5.48 -15.14 6.94
CA ILE A 187 -5.06 -16.43 6.38
C ILE A 187 -6.05 -16.88 5.31
N GLY A 188 -7.35 -16.79 5.60
CA GLY A 188 -8.40 -17.09 4.62
C GLY A 188 -8.30 -16.18 3.40
N LEU A 189 -8.02 -14.89 3.59
CA LEU A 189 -7.81 -13.94 2.51
C LEU A 189 -6.59 -14.32 1.65
N ILE A 190 -5.44 -14.61 2.27
CA ILE A 190 -4.25 -15.08 1.55
C ILE A 190 -4.58 -16.34 0.75
N ALA A 191 -5.22 -17.34 1.38
CA ALA A 191 -5.59 -18.58 0.71
C ALA A 191 -6.51 -18.32 -0.50
N VAL A 192 -7.49 -17.41 -0.37
CA VAL A 192 -8.35 -17.00 -1.49
C VAL A 192 -7.55 -16.31 -2.58
N LEU A 193 -6.62 -15.40 -2.25
CA LEU A 193 -5.78 -14.71 -3.24
C LEU A 193 -4.91 -15.70 -4.02
N TYR A 194 -4.30 -16.67 -3.33
CA TYR A 194 -3.52 -17.73 -3.97
C TYR A 194 -4.40 -18.66 -4.81
N ALA A 195 -5.59 -19.01 -4.33
CA ALA A 195 -6.53 -19.83 -5.10
C ALA A 195 -7.01 -19.12 -6.38
N VAL A 196 -7.32 -17.82 -6.28
CA VAL A 196 -7.67 -16.98 -7.43
C VAL A 196 -6.51 -16.90 -8.40
N SER A 197 -5.30 -16.60 -7.91
CA SER A 197 -4.09 -16.57 -8.74
C SER A 197 -3.89 -17.88 -9.49
N PHE A 198 -3.98 -19.01 -8.79
CA PHE A 198 -3.79 -20.33 -9.39
C PHE A 198 -4.86 -20.64 -10.44
N LEU A 199 -6.12 -20.28 -10.16
CA LEU A 199 -7.22 -20.48 -11.10
C LEU A 199 -7.10 -19.61 -12.36
N THR A 200 -6.52 -18.40 -12.22
CA THR A 200 -6.29 -17.50 -13.36
C THR A 200 -5.11 -17.89 -14.23
N LEU A 201 -4.25 -18.84 -13.79
CA LEU A 201 -3.03 -19.21 -14.50
C LEU A 201 -3.25 -19.55 -15.98
N PRO A 202 -4.18 -20.45 -16.36
CA PRO A 202 -4.28 -20.88 -17.75
C PRO A 202 -4.65 -19.73 -18.68
N VAL A 203 -5.64 -18.92 -18.27
CA VAL A 203 -6.10 -17.76 -19.03
C VAL A 203 -4.98 -16.72 -19.18
N MET A 204 -4.24 -16.46 -18.10
CA MET A 204 -3.15 -15.49 -18.13
C MET A 204 -1.97 -15.98 -18.96
N GLU A 205 -1.66 -17.26 -18.95
CA GLU A 205 -0.59 -17.85 -19.76
C GLU A 205 -0.86 -17.68 -21.25
N ASP A 206 -2.10 -17.95 -21.69
CA ASP A 206 -2.51 -17.76 -23.08
C ASP A 206 -2.39 -16.29 -23.51
N VAL A 207 -2.96 -15.37 -22.72
CA VAL A 207 -2.94 -13.92 -23.02
C VAL A 207 -1.51 -13.38 -23.04
N MET A 208 -0.68 -13.78 -22.08
CA MET A 208 0.70 -13.31 -21.99
C MET A 208 1.58 -13.90 -23.09
N ARG A 209 1.34 -15.15 -23.50
CA ARG A 209 2.01 -15.75 -24.67
C ARG A 209 1.68 -14.97 -25.95
N GLU A 210 0.41 -14.67 -26.18
CA GLU A 210 0.00 -13.85 -27.33
C GLU A 210 0.70 -12.49 -27.31
N GLN A 211 0.74 -11.84 -26.14
CA GLN A 211 1.44 -10.57 -25.98
C GLN A 211 2.95 -10.68 -26.20
N ALA A 212 3.59 -11.78 -25.77
CA ALA A 212 5.01 -12.03 -26.03
C ALA A 212 5.32 -12.14 -27.53
N VAL A 213 4.42 -12.80 -28.27
CA VAL A 213 4.52 -12.92 -29.73
C VAL A 213 4.30 -11.56 -30.40
N GLU A 214 3.32 -10.77 -29.95
CA GLU A 214 3.09 -9.41 -30.46
C GLU A 214 4.28 -8.47 -30.22
N LEU A 215 4.94 -8.61 -29.07
CA LEU A 215 6.16 -7.86 -28.73
C LEU A 215 7.41 -8.38 -29.46
N GLY A 216 7.32 -9.53 -30.15
CA GLY A 216 8.43 -10.14 -30.88
C GLY A 216 9.48 -10.79 -29.96
N TRP A 217 9.09 -11.15 -28.73
CA TRP A 217 9.98 -11.80 -27.76
C TRP A 217 10.07 -13.32 -27.96
N ILE A 218 9.06 -13.91 -28.61
CA ILE A 218 8.99 -15.34 -28.94
C ILE A 218 8.47 -15.49 -30.39
N ASP A 219 8.94 -16.50 -31.10
CA ASP A 219 8.40 -16.91 -32.39
C ASP A 219 6.98 -17.51 -32.24
N ARG A 220 6.16 -17.37 -33.29
CA ARG A 220 4.74 -17.75 -33.33
C ARG A 220 4.51 -19.27 -33.43
#